data_AF-A0A6P0Z088-F1
#
_entry.id   AF-A0A6P0Z088-F1
#
_cell.length_a   1.000
_cell.length_b   1.000
_cell.length_c   1.000
_cell.angle_alpha   90.00
_cell.angle_beta   90.00
_cell.angle_gamma   90.00
#
_symmetry.space_group_name_H-M   'P 1'
#
loop_
_entity.id
_entity.type
_entity.pdbx_description
1 polymer ?
#
loop_
_entity_poly.entity_id
_entity_poly.type
_entity_poly.pdbx_seq_one_letter_code
_entity_poly.pdbx_strand_id
1 'polypeptide(L)'
;MEQTINHNTIPAALWINGKRLLSALTIAGLILTSCDSSNQQTLESPSPQAPEQVSEQAPEQVSEQASEQLPGQPEQVSEQFPALSEADVTSSLPTVPTTPIPNPIPDVSVANTNQKLATEKILSSGTFTSGEHSTKGTVTIMDDEGIPIIQFDEDFQTSAGPDLFVILHVNKDVLATTNPPAYSLKEGEYVAIAPLKATQGVQNYSLPAAIILENYQSVAIWCRQFNATFGTASIQPSN
;
A
#
# COMPACT_ATOMS: atom_id res chain seq x y z
N MET A 1 44.25 13.38 37.38
CA MET A 1 43.94 14.83 37.35
C MET A 1 43.23 15.09 36.03
N GLU A 2 41.91 14.94 36.08
CA GLU A 2 40.97 15.26 35.01
C GLU A 2 41.02 16.76 34.68
N GLN A 3 40.78 17.10 33.42
CA GLN A 3 40.47 18.46 32.98
C GLN A 3 39.10 18.40 32.29
N THR A 4 38.08 18.82 33.04
CA THR A 4 36.73 19.11 32.57
C THR A 4 36.70 20.55 32.09
N ILE A 5 36.37 20.81 30.83
CA ILE A 5 35.85 22.13 30.40
C ILE A 5 34.74 21.89 29.36
N ASN A 6 33.50 22.07 29.81
CA ASN A 6 32.35 22.40 28.98
C ASN A 6 32.52 23.84 28.48
N HIS A 7 32.14 24.15 27.24
CA HIS A 7 31.55 25.43 26.86
C HIS A 7 30.69 25.27 25.59
N ASN A 8 29.41 25.58 25.80
CA ASN A 8 28.35 25.90 24.85
C ASN A 8 28.77 27.00 23.86
N THR A 9 28.44 26.87 22.56
CA THR A 9 27.91 27.93 21.67
C THR A 9 27.74 27.39 20.24
N ILE A 10 26.49 27.40 19.78
CA ILE A 10 26.07 27.27 18.37
C ILE A 10 26.14 28.66 17.72
N PRO A 11 26.47 28.77 16.42
CA PRO A 11 25.65 29.63 15.59
C PRO A 11 25.13 28.96 14.32
N ALA A 12 23.88 29.32 14.03
CA ALA A 12 23.12 28.99 12.85
C ALA A 12 23.81 29.46 11.56
N ALA A 13 23.92 28.55 10.59
CA ALA A 13 24.23 28.90 9.21
C ALA A 13 22.93 28.90 8.38
N LEU A 14 22.40 30.11 8.25
CA LEU A 14 21.40 30.56 7.29
C LEU A 14 21.88 30.25 5.86
N TRP A 15 21.13 29.46 5.07
CA TRP A 15 21.26 29.46 3.61
C TRP A 15 19.96 30.01 3.01
N ILE A 16 20.05 31.26 2.56
CA ILE A 16 18.99 32.02 1.91
C ILE A 16 19.21 31.99 0.38
N ASN A 17 18.17 31.55 -0.33
CA ASN A 17 17.70 31.90 -1.69
C ASN A 17 18.67 31.99 -2.90
N GLY A 18 18.46 31.08 -3.85
CA GLY A 18 17.70 31.36 -5.09
C GLY A 18 18.25 32.36 -6.12
N LYS A 19 18.59 31.86 -7.32
CA LYS A 19 18.22 32.51 -8.60
C LYS A 19 18.32 31.56 -9.79
N ARG A 20 17.20 31.39 -10.51
CA ARG A 20 17.13 30.86 -11.88
C ARG A 20 17.78 31.87 -12.83
N LEU A 21 18.75 31.46 -13.64
CA LEU A 21 19.19 32.24 -14.80
C LEU A 21 18.43 31.78 -16.05
N LEU A 22 17.53 32.65 -16.53
CA LEU A 22 17.11 32.69 -17.93
C LEU A 22 18.15 33.51 -18.69
N SER A 23 18.78 32.91 -19.69
CA SER A 23 19.64 33.62 -20.63
C SER A 23 18.79 34.09 -21.81
N ALA A 24 18.49 35.39 -21.86
CA ALA A 24 18.01 36.08 -23.04
C ALA A 24 19.23 36.51 -23.88
N LEU A 25 19.26 36.14 -25.17
CA LEU A 25 20.27 36.63 -26.12
C LEU A 25 19.63 37.64 -27.07
N THR A 26 20.25 38.82 -27.07
CA THR A 26 19.82 40.08 -27.69
C THR A 26 19.87 40.06 -29.21
N ILE A 27 18.86 40.70 -29.82
CA ILE A 27 18.70 41.03 -31.23
C ILE A 27 19.65 42.18 -31.60
N ALA A 28 20.42 42.03 -32.69
CA ALA A 28 21.04 43.13 -33.42
C ALA A 28 20.74 42.98 -34.91
N GLY A 29 20.18 44.02 -35.51
CA GLY A 29 19.67 44.03 -36.88
C GLY A 29 20.56 44.75 -37.91
N LEU A 30 20.07 44.65 -39.16
CA LEU A 30 20.32 45.45 -40.36
C LEU A 30 21.64 45.24 -41.14
N ILE A 31 21.51 44.71 -42.37
CA ILE A 31 21.85 45.43 -43.62
C ILE A 31 21.04 44.86 -44.81
N LEU A 32 20.51 45.78 -45.63
CA LEU A 32 19.83 45.57 -46.91
C LEU A 32 20.85 45.21 -48.02
N THR A 33 20.47 44.35 -48.98
CA THR A 33 20.86 44.44 -50.41
C THR A 33 19.92 43.56 -51.26
N SER A 34 19.46 44.14 -52.36
CA SER A 34 18.47 43.67 -53.34
C SER A 34 19.05 42.75 -54.42
N CYS A 35 18.22 41.90 -55.03
CA CYS A 35 18.17 41.44 -56.45
C CYS A 35 17.33 40.14 -56.48
N ASP A 36 16.06 40.15 -56.89
CA ASP A 36 15.54 40.19 -58.27
C ASP A 36 16.08 39.07 -59.19
N SER A 37 15.30 37.99 -59.33
CA SER A 37 14.89 37.51 -60.66
C SER A 37 13.95 36.31 -60.61
N SER A 38 12.80 36.52 -61.27
CA SER A 38 11.77 35.61 -61.73
C SER A 38 12.14 34.14 -61.97
N ASN A 39 11.25 33.23 -61.55
CA ASN A 39 10.58 32.37 -62.54
C ASN A 39 9.18 31.94 -62.05
N GLN A 40 8.19 32.14 -62.91
CA GLN A 40 6.78 31.76 -62.73
C GLN A 40 6.53 30.42 -63.44
N GLN A 41 5.71 29.54 -62.85
CA GLN A 41 4.66 28.76 -63.53
C GLN A 41 3.83 28.04 -62.45
N THR A 42 2.59 28.48 -62.20
CA THR A 42 1.33 27.96 -62.79
C THR A 42 0.92 26.64 -62.11
N LEU A 43 0.07 26.70 -61.08
CA LEU A 43 -1.38 26.42 -61.12
C LEU A 43 -1.70 25.00 -61.58
N GLU A 44 -2.25 24.17 -60.67
CA GLU A 44 -3.50 23.41 -60.86
C GLU A 44 -3.83 22.62 -59.58
N SER A 45 -4.95 22.98 -58.95
CA SER A 45 -5.74 22.03 -58.13
C SER A 45 -6.53 21.13 -59.06
N PRO A 46 -6.82 19.89 -58.66
CA PRO A 46 -8.23 19.58 -58.36
C PRO A 46 -8.45 18.58 -57.21
N SER A 47 -9.45 18.88 -56.37
CA SER A 47 -10.32 17.88 -55.71
C SER A 47 -11.36 17.36 -56.73
N PRO A 48 -12.28 16.43 -56.42
CA PRO A 48 -12.30 15.27 -55.51
C PRO A 48 -12.86 13.99 -56.20
N GLN A 49 -12.46 12.75 -55.84
CA GLN A 49 -13.27 11.55 -56.17
C GLN A 49 -13.09 10.40 -55.14
N ALA A 50 -14.20 10.04 -54.49
CA ALA A 50 -14.63 8.65 -54.19
C ALA A 50 -15.71 8.29 -55.25
N PRO A 51 -16.17 7.03 -55.48
CA PRO A 51 -16.16 5.83 -54.61
C PRO A 51 -15.83 4.49 -55.36
N GLU A 52 -16.04 3.36 -54.66
CA GLU A 52 -16.24 1.93 -55.09
C GLU A 52 -15.35 0.97 -54.26
N GLN A 53 -15.87 0.30 -53.22
CA GLN A 53 -16.69 -0.94 -53.22
C GLN A 53 -15.93 -2.18 -53.73
N VAL A 54 -15.31 -2.94 -52.81
CA VAL A 54 -15.07 -4.39 -52.94
C VAL A 54 -15.16 -5.06 -51.56
N SER A 55 -16.30 -5.71 -51.33
CA SER A 55 -16.44 -7.08 -50.80
C SER A 55 -15.95 -7.41 -49.39
N GLU A 56 -16.88 -7.25 -48.45
CA GLU A 56 -17.45 -8.32 -47.61
C GLU A 56 -16.81 -9.72 -47.75
N GLN A 57 -16.09 -10.18 -46.72
CA GLN A 57 -16.01 -11.60 -46.35
C GLN A 57 -16.00 -11.73 -44.82
N ALA A 58 -17.01 -12.43 -44.33
CA ALA A 58 -17.20 -12.88 -42.97
C ALA A 58 -16.14 -13.93 -42.57
N PRO A 59 -15.87 -14.12 -41.26
CA PRO A 59 -15.56 -15.44 -40.76
C PRO A 59 -16.86 -16.13 -40.32
N GLU A 60 -17.25 -17.14 -41.11
CA GLU A 60 -18.20 -18.15 -40.70
C GLU A 60 -17.72 -18.87 -39.43
N GLN A 61 -18.70 -19.18 -38.60
CA GLN A 61 -18.66 -20.19 -37.55
C GLN A 61 -18.15 -21.52 -38.12
N VAL A 62 -17.18 -22.14 -37.47
CA VAL A 62 -17.03 -23.60 -37.52
C VAL A 62 -17.09 -24.11 -36.09
N SER A 63 -18.27 -24.64 -35.81
CA SER A 63 -18.67 -25.56 -34.76
C SER A 63 -17.71 -26.75 -34.61
N GLU A 64 -17.60 -27.19 -33.35
CA GLU A 64 -17.55 -28.60 -32.92
C GLU A 64 -16.71 -29.57 -33.77
N GLN A 65 -15.60 -30.05 -33.19
CA GLN A 65 -15.45 -31.49 -33.00
C GLN A 65 -14.81 -31.77 -31.63
N ALA A 66 -15.67 -32.24 -30.74
CA ALA A 66 -15.31 -33.08 -29.62
C ALA A 66 -14.50 -34.28 -30.12
N SER A 67 -13.36 -34.53 -29.49
CA SER A 67 -12.76 -35.86 -29.43
C SER A 67 -12.84 -36.30 -27.98
N GLU A 68 -13.83 -37.15 -27.72
CA GLU A 68 -13.88 -38.04 -26.57
C GLU A 68 -12.61 -38.90 -26.52
N GLN A 69 -11.94 -38.90 -25.37
CA GLN A 69 -11.24 -40.09 -24.85
C GLN A 69 -11.24 -40.01 -23.31
N LEU A 70 -12.29 -40.61 -22.71
CA LEU A 70 -12.28 -41.18 -21.34
C LEU A 70 -11.49 -42.52 -21.37
N PRO A 71 -11.27 -43.21 -20.23
CA PRO A 71 -10.83 -42.76 -18.91
C PRO A 71 -9.60 -43.56 -18.45
N GLY A 72 -8.67 -42.92 -17.73
CA GLY A 72 -7.53 -43.58 -17.09
C GLY A 72 -7.65 -43.53 -15.57
N GLN A 73 -8.39 -44.48 -14.99
CA GLN A 73 -8.27 -44.88 -13.59
C GLN A 73 -7.32 -46.09 -13.56
N PRO A 74 -6.25 -46.06 -12.77
CA PRO A 74 -6.21 -46.84 -11.54
C PRO A 74 -5.47 -46.04 -10.44
N GLU A 75 -5.46 -46.33 -9.15
CA GLU A 75 -5.78 -47.51 -8.38
C GLU A 75 -6.00 -47.02 -6.95
N GLN A 76 -6.91 -47.67 -6.24
CA GLN A 76 -7.19 -47.42 -4.83
C GLN A 76 -5.99 -47.87 -3.98
N VAL A 77 -5.17 -46.95 -3.47
CA VAL A 77 -4.31 -47.25 -2.32
C VAL A 77 -5.15 -47.03 -1.06
N SER A 78 -5.60 -48.17 -0.56
CA SER A 78 -6.22 -48.36 0.74
C SER A 78 -5.15 -48.28 1.81
N GLU A 79 -4.91 -47.10 2.36
CA GLU A 79 -4.19 -46.99 3.64
C GLU A 79 -5.21 -47.09 4.77
N GLN A 80 -5.31 -48.32 5.25
CA GLN A 80 -6.03 -48.72 6.44
C GLN A 80 -5.61 -47.82 7.62
N PHE A 81 -6.54 -46.98 8.08
CA PHE A 81 -6.47 -46.42 9.42
C PHE A 81 -6.60 -47.55 10.42
N PRO A 82 -5.61 -47.82 11.30
CA PRO A 82 -5.83 -48.71 12.42
C PRO A 82 -6.85 -48.07 13.37
N ALA A 83 -7.99 -48.72 13.50
CA ALA A 83 -8.94 -48.50 14.59
C ALA A 83 -8.23 -48.80 15.91
N LEU A 84 -7.91 -47.76 16.67
CA LEU A 84 -7.56 -47.88 18.08
C LEU A 84 -8.73 -47.36 18.91
N SER A 85 -9.49 -48.34 19.40
CA SER A 85 -10.01 -48.44 20.76
C SER A 85 -10.87 -47.29 21.30
N GLU A 86 -12.15 -47.63 21.40
CA GLU A 86 -13.14 -47.06 22.31
C GLU A 86 -12.60 -47.09 23.75
N ALA A 87 -12.46 -45.91 24.35
CA ALA A 87 -12.34 -45.77 25.79
C ALA A 87 -13.52 -44.91 26.27
N ASP A 88 -14.47 -45.61 26.88
CA ASP A 88 -15.51 -45.10 27.75
C ASP A 88 -14.96 -44.02 28.70
N VAL A 89 -15.51 -42.81 28.62
CA VAL A 89 -15.49 -41.85 29.74
C VAL A 89 -16.90 -41.32 29.93
N THR A 90 -17.72 -42.16 30.55
CA THR A 90 -18.81 -41.72 31.41
C THR A 90 -18.21 -40.87 32.53
N SER A 91 -18.41 -39.55 32.51
CA SER A 91 -18.12 -38.70 33.67
C SER A 91 -19.21 -37.66 33.88
N SER A 92 -20.21 -38.10 34.63
CA SER A 92 -21.06 -37.39 35.58
C SER A 92 -20.88 -35.87 35.67
N LEU A 93 -21.94 -35.12 35.35
CA LEU A 93 -22.10 -33.73 35.77
C LEU A 93 -22.19 -33.68 37.32
N PRO A 94 -21.39 -32.86 38.01
CA PRO A 94 -21.69 -32.49 39.38
C PRO A 94 -22.79 -31.42 39.39
N THR A 95 -23.93 -31.77 39.99
CA THR A 95 -24.97 -30.84 40.43
C THR A 95 -24.36 -29.85 41.42
N VAL A 96 -24.28 -28.57 41.05
CA VAL A 96 -23.90 -27.50 41.97
C VAL A 96 -25.13 -27.16 42.83
N PRO A 97 -25.05 -27.21 44.17
CA PRO A 97 -26.17 -26.85 45.03
C PRO A 97 -26.38 -25.33 45.05
N THR A 98 -27.59 -24.92 44.66
CA THR A 98 -28.14 -23.57 44.90
C THR A 98 -28.23 -23.29 46.39
N THR A 99 -27.54 -22.26 46.87
CA THR A 99 -27.80 -21.63 48.17
C THR A 99 -28.17 -20.17 47.94
N PRO A 100 -29.18 -19.60 48.62
CA PRO A 100 -29.69 -18.27 48.29
C PRO A 100 -29.19 -17.16 49.25
N ILE A 101 -29.39 -15.90 48.82
CA ILE A 101 -29.48 -14.62 49.60
C ILE A 101 -28.14 -13.85 49.82
N PRO A 102 -28.05 -12.48 49.88
CA PRO A 102 -29.03 -11.38 49.62
C PRO A 102 -28.56 -10.25 48.64
N ASN A 103 -29.50 -9.46 48.11
CA ASN A 103 -29.31 -8.04 47.71
C ASN A 103 -29.72 -7.12 48.90
N PRO A 104 -29.48 -5.79 48.92
CA PRO A 104 -28.64 -4.90 48.11
C PRO A 104 -27.67 -4.01 48.96
N ILE A 105 -26.69 -3.34 48.34
CA ILE A 105 -26.03 -2.15 48.92
C ILE A 105 -26.08 -1.01 47.89
N PRO A 106 -26.54 0.20 48.24
CA PRO A 106 -26.56 1.35 47.35
C PRO A 106 -25.25 2.17 47.41
N ASP A 107 -24.99 2.83 46.28
CA ASP A 107 -24.18 4.04 46.06
C ASP A 107 -22.69 4.05 46.41
N VAL A 108 -21.85 3.98 45.38
CA VAL A 108 -20.75 4.93 45.22
C VAL A 108 -20.72 5.40 43.77
N SER A 109 -21.43 6.50 43.51
CA SER A 109 -21.14 7.39 42.39
C SER A 109 -20.00 8.34 42.78
N VAL A 110 -18.78 8.06 42.33
CA VAL A 110 -17.67 9.01 42.08
C VAL A 110 -16.57 8.21 41.36
N ALA A 111 -16.06 8.56 40.19
CA ALA A 111 -15.92 9.87 39.62
C ALA A 111 -16.02 9.82 38.09
N ASN A 112 -16.61 10.87 37.53
CA ASN A 112 -16.23 11.39 36.22
C ASN A 112 -14.70 11.57 36.19
N THR A 113 -13.97 10.57 35.71
CA THR A 113 -12.72 10.87 35.03
C THR A 113 -13.12 11.54 33.75
N ASN A 114 -12.96 12.87 33.72
CA ASN A 114 -12.85 13.65 32.50
C ASN A 114 -12.14 12.79 31.46
N GLN A 115 -12.91 12.25 30.52
CA GLN A 115 -12.34 11.73 29.29
C GLN A 115 -11.78 12.98 28.65
N LYS A 116 -10.47 13.18 28.82
CA LYS A 116 -9.68 14.02 27.96
C LYS A 116 -10.11 13.57 26.58
N LEU A 117 -10.88 14.43 25.92
CA LEU A 117 -11.31 14.26 24.56
C LEU A 117 -10.01 14.31 23.76
N ALA A 118 -9.33 13.17 23.68
CA ALA A 118 -8.24 12.94 22.78
C ALA A 118 -8.92 12.96 21.42
N THR A 119 -8.95 14.16 20.84
CA THR A 119 -9.40 14.36 19.48
C THR A 119 -8.36 13.64 18.63
N GLU A 120 -8.65 12.39 18.30
CA GLU A 120 -7.86 11.58 17.38
C GLU A 120 -7.78 12.36 16.07
N LYS A 121 -6.59 12.89 15.80
CA LYS A 121 -6.36 13.75 14.65
C LYS A 121 -5.79 12.90 13.54
N ILE A 122 -6.55 12.73 12.47
CA ILE A 122 -6.02 12.12 11.24
C ILE A 122 -4.86 13.00 10.73
N LEU A 123 -3.77 12.34 10.34
CA LEU A 123 -2.57 12.95 9.77
C LEU A 123 -2.48 12.65 8.28
N SER A 124 -2.71 11.40 7.89
CA SER A 124 -2.69 10.93 6.50
C SER A 124 -3.57 9.70 6.33
N SER A 125 -4.00 9.39 5.10
CA SER A 125 -4.69 8.12 4.79
C SER A 125 -4.41 7.64 3.36
N GLY A 126 -4.65 6.35 3.12
CA GLY A 126 -4.46 5.72 1.81
C GLY A 126 -5.17 4.37 1.71
N THR A 127 -5.39 3.90 0.48
CA THR A 127 -6.04 2.60 0.21
C THR A 127 -5.00 1.62 -0.31
N PHE A 128 -5.05 0.37 0.16
CA PHE A 128 -4.15 -0.68 -0.30
C PHE A 128 -4.45 -1.08 -1.74
N THR A 129 -3.40 -1.15 -2.53
CA THR A 129 -3.33 -1.77 -3.85
C THR A 129 -2.54 -3.06 -3.75
N SER A 130 -3.03 -4.13 -4.38
CA SER A 130 -2.38 -5.44 -4.39
C SER A 130 -1.07 -5.42 -5.17
N GLY A 131 -0.03 -6.02 -4.60
CA GLY A 131 1.27 -6.26 -5.23
C GLY A 131 1.41 -7.74 -5.61
N GLU A 132 2.34 -8.44 -4.98
CA GLU A 132 2.57 -9.88 -5.20
C GLU A 132 1.35 -10.74 -4.81
N HIS A 133 0.64 -10.33 -3.78
CA HIS A 133 -0.54 -11.02 -3.27
C HIS A 133 -1.74 -10.09 -3.18
N SER A 134 -2.95 -10.66 -3.15
CA SER A 134 -4.15 -9.87 -2.93
C SER A 134 -4.08 -9.19 -1.55
N THR A 135 -4.19 -7.87 -1.56
CA THR A 135 -4.23 -7.00 -0.39
C THR A 135 -5.24 -5.89 -0.62
N LYS A 136 -6.11 -5.66 0.36
CA LYS A 136 -7.16 -4.63 0.33
C LYS A 136 -7.35 -3.98 1.71
N GLY A 137 -8.21 -2.97 1.75
CA GLY A 137 -8.50 -2.16 2.91
C GLY A 137 -7.87 -0.77 2.83
N THR A 138 -8.00 -0.05 3.93
CA THR A 138 -7.54 1.33 4.08
C THR A 138 -6.58 1.41 5.25
N VAL A 139 -5.58 2.27 5.11
CA VAL A 139 -4.68 2.66 6.17
C VAL A 139 -4.88 4.13 6.50
N THR A 140 -4.95 4.42 7.79
CA THR A 140 -5.00 5.78 8.34
C THR A 140 -3.82 5.95 9.28
N ILE A 141 -3.13 7.07 9.16
CA ILE A 141 -2.14 7.51 10.14
C ILE A 141 -2.78 8.64 10.92
N MET A 142 -2.78 8.53 12.25
CA MET A 142 -3.39 9.50 13.15
C MET A 142 -2.54 9.74 14.38
N ASP A 143 -2.76 10.89 15.00
CA ASP A 143 -2.18 11.26 16.29
C ASP A 143 -3.07 10.73 17.42
N ASP A 144 -2.52 9.82 18.22
CA ASP A 144 -3.12 9.31 19.44
C ASP A 144 -2.36 9.90 20.65
N GLU A 145 -2.93 10.94 21.24
CA GLU A 145 -2.37 11.65 22.39
C GLU A 145 -0.90 12.14 22.20
N GLY A 146 -0.54 12.57 20.98
CA GLY A 146 0.82 12.99 20.63
C GLY A 146 1.73 11.86 20.15
N ILE A 147 1.21 10.63 20.04
CA ILE A 147 1.92 9.47 19.50
C ILE A 147 1.31 9.13 18.14
N PRO A 148 2.06 9.25 17.03
CA PRO A 148 1.55 8.85 15.72
C PRO A 148 1.37 7.32 15.67
N ILE A 149 0.23 6.87 15.15
CA ILE A 149 -0.08 5.45 14.95
C ILE A 149 -0.57 5.20 13.51
N ILE A 150 -0.20 4.05 12.95
CA ILE A 150 -0.79 3.48 11.73
C ILE A 150 -1.95 2.58 12.17
N GLN A 151 -3.13 2.81 11.62
CA GLN A 151 -4.31 1.97 11.80
C GLN A 151 -4.77 1.41 10.46
N PHE A 152 -5.09 0.12 10.43
CA PHE A 152 -5.82 -0.50 9.33
C PHE A 152 -7.31 -0.58 9.68
N ASP A 153 -8.16 -0.49 8.65
CA ASP A 153 -9.61 -0.61 8.78
C ASP A 153 -10.08 -2.06 8.96
N GLU A 154 -11.38 -2.23 9.16
CA GLU A 154 -12.00 -3.56 9.32
C GLU A 154 -11.97 -4.39 8.04
N ASP A 155 -11.96 -3.73 6.88
CA ASP A 155 -11.90 -4.37 5.56
C ASP A 155 -10.49 -4.83 5.16
N PHE A 156 -9.48 -4.52 5.98
CA PHE A 156 -8.12 -4.98 5.74
C PHE A 156 -8.07 -6.50 5.60
N GLN A 157 -7.45 -6.96 4.53
CA GLN A 157 -7.20 -8.37 4.27
C GLN A 157 -5.98 -8.52 3.36
N THR A 158 -5.12 -9.47 3.68
CA THR A 158 -3.98 -9.88 2.86
C THR A 158 -3.75 -11.40 2.96
N SER A 159 -2.84 -11.91 2.14
CA SER A 159 -2.43 -13.32 2.18
C SER A 159 -1.47 -13.59 3.36
N ALA A 160 -1.46 -14.82 3.87
CA ALA A 160 -0.50 -15.22 4.90
C ALA A 160 0.92 -15.31 4.33
N GLY A 161 1.91 -14.98 5.14
CA GLY A 161 3.34 -15.09 4.81
C GLY A 161 4.15 -15.42 6.05
N PRO A 162 5.34 -16.02 5.90
CA PRO A 162 6.13 -16.50 7.03
C PRO A 162 6.77 -15.39 7.88
N ASP A 163 6.97 -14.19 7.32
CA ASP A 163 7.67 -13.09 8.00
C ASP A 163 7.18 -11.72 7.51
N LEU A 164 5.87 -11.44 7.71
CA LEU A 164 5.22 -10.21 7.26
C LEU A 164 5.45 -9.03 8.21
N PHE A 165 5.72 -7.86 7.63
CA PHE A 165 5.94 -6.60 8.33
C PHE A 165 5.11 -5.48 7.72
N VAL A 166 4.73 -4.53 8.58
CA VAL A 166 4.27 -3.21 8.18
C VAL A 166 5.47 -2.29 8.07
N ILE A 167 5.60 -1.62 6.93
CA ILE A 167 6.71 -0.72 6.63
C ILE A 167 6.21 0.64 6.14
N LEU A 168 7.05 1.67 6.30
CA LEU A 168 6.90 2.95 5.60
C LEU A 168 7.94 3.04 4.48
N HIS A 169 7.55 3.55 3.32
CA HIS A 169 8.40 3.64 2.14
C HIS A 169 8.47 5.08 1.59
N VAL A 170 9.65 5.48 1.12
CA VAL A 170 9.91 6.87 0.66
C VAL A 170 9.17 7.21 -0.64
N ASN A 171 9.00 6.22 -1.53
CA ASN A 171 8.23 6.38 -2.77
C ASN A 171 6.72 6.27 -2.54
N LYS A 172 5.95 7.10 -3.26
CA LYS A 172 4.48 7.10 -3.23
C LYS A 172 3.89 5.83 -3.86
N ASP A 173 4.44 5.43 -5.00
CA ASP A 173 4.00 4.26 -5.76
C ASP A 173 5.16 3.24 -5.84
N VAL A 174 5.17 2.32 -4.87
CA VAL A 174 6.19 1.29 -4.76
C VAL A 174 6.07 0.28 -5.90
N LEU A 175 4.85 -0.04 -6.32
CA LEU A 175 4.61 -1.03 -7.38
C LEU A 175 5.04 -0.52 -8.76
N ALA A 176 4.94 0.79 -9.01
CA ALA A 176 5.45 1.40 -10.25
C ALA A 176 6.99 1.53 -10.29
N THR A 177 7.65 1.48 -9.13
CA THR A 177 9.11 1.65 -9.01
C THR A 177 9.87 0.34 -8.80
N THR A 178 9.14 -0.78 -8.70
CA THR A 178 9.67 -2.14 -8.52
C THR A 178 9.08 -3.09 -9.56
N ASN A 179 9.65 -4.29 -9.66
CA ASN A 179 9.26 -5.25 -10.71
C ASN A 179 8.57 -6.48 -10.11
N PRO A 180 7.51 -7.01 -10.76
CA PRO A 180 6.93 -8.29 -10.40
C PRO A 180 7.91 -9.46 -10.63
N PRO A 181 7.68 -10.64 -10.01
CA PRO A 181 6.54 -10.94 -9.15
C PRO A 181 6.67 -10.38 -7.73
N ALA A 182 7.90 -10.17 -7.25
CA ALA A 182 8.14 -9.92 -5.85
C ALA A 182 8.01 -8.45 -5.42
N TYR A 183 8.14 -7.50 -6.35
CA TYR A 183 8.16 -6.06 -6.03
C TYR A 183 9.17 -5.74 -4.91
N SER A 184 10.39 -6.27 -5.08
CA SER A 184 11.43 -6.24 -4.06
C SER A 184 11.90 -4.82 -3.73
N LEU A 185 12.10 -4.57 -2.45
CA LEU A 185 12.50 -3.27 -1.92
C LEU A 185 14.02 -3.17 -1.82
N LYS A 186 14.52 -1.93 -1.94
CA LYS A 186 15.92 -1.61 -1.73
C LYS A 186 16.13 -1.14 -0.30
N GLU A 187 17.22 -1.58 0.32
CA GLU A 187 17.60 -1.09 1.65
C GLU A 187 17.81 0.43 1.64
N GLY A 188 17.37 1.08 2.71
CA GLY A 188 17.43 2.55 2.84
C GLY A 188 16.25 3.31 2.24
N GLU A 189 15.39 2.65 1.44
CA GLU A 189 14.15 3.26 0.91
C GLU A 189 12.92 3.00 1.79
N TYR A 190 13.07 2.20 2.85
CA TYR A 190 12.00 1.86 3.78
C TYR A 190 12.47 1.74 5.23
N VAL A 191 11.51 1.82 6.14
CA VAL A 191 11.67 1.50 7.56
C VAL A 191 10.62 0.50 7.99
N ALA A 192 11.04 -0.58 8.64
CA ALA A 192 10.14 -1.56 9.22
C ALA A 192 9.60 -1.06 10.57
N ILE A 193 8.28 -1.04 10.71
CA ILE A 193 7.60 -0.55 11.92
C ILE A 193 7.39 -1.70 12.89
N ALA A 194 6.73 -2.76 12.44
CA ALA A 194 6.41 -3.91 13.28
C ALA A 194 6.03 -5.15 12.43
N PRO A 195 6.14 -6.36 12.99
CA PRO A 195 5.54 -7.55 12.41
C PRO A 195 4.02 -7.38 12.25
N LEU A 196 3.45 -7.95 11.18
CA LEU A 196 2.02 -7.95 10.95
C LEU A 196 1.32 -8.81 12.03
N LYS A 197 0.39 -8.22 12.76
CA LYS A 197 -0.33 -8.88 13.86
C LYS A 197 -1.35 -9.91 13.38
N ALA A 198 -2.10 -9.56 12.34
CA ALA A 198 -3.13 -10.40 11.76
C ALA A 198 -3.25 -10.09 10.26
N THR A 199 -3.62 -11.09 9.46
CA THR A 199 -3.83 -10.91 8.01
C THR A 199 -5.15 -10.22 7.68
N GLN A 200 -6.01 -9.97 8.67
CA GLN A 200 -7.35 -9.43 8.49
C GLN A 200 -7.75 -8.52 9.65
N GLY A 201 -8.60 -7.54 9.34
CA GLY A 201 -9.28 -6.68 10.33
C GLY A 201 -8.43 -5.57 10.92
N VAL A 202 -9.05 -4.87 11.86
CA VAL A 202 -8.51 -3.67 12.52
C VAL A 202 -7.26 -3.99 13.33
N GLN A 203 -6.23 -3.17 13.14
CA GLN A 203 -4.96 -3.30 13.86
C GLN A 203 -4.21 -1.99 13.87
N ASN A 204 -3.53 -1.71 15.00
CA ASN A 204 -2.82 -0.46 15.24
C ASN A 204 -1.32 -0.71 15.45
N TYR A 205 -0.49 0.21 14.97
CA TYR A 205 0.96 0.18 15.07
C TYR A 205 1.50 1.55 15.49
N SER A 206 2.14 1.61 16.65
CA SER A 206 2.77 2.85 17.12
C SER A 206 4.03 3.17 16.34
N LEU A 207 4.18 4.42 15.91
CA LEU A 207 5.39 4.88 15.24
C LEU A 207 6.40 5.37 16.27
N PRO A 208 7.66 4.93 16.18
CA PRO A 208 8.74 5.50 16.98
C PRO A 208 8.89 7.00 16.74
N ALA A 209 9.12 7.78 17.80
CA ALA A 209 9.30 9.23 17.73
C ALA A 209 10.50 9.68 16.86
N ALA A 210 11.43 8.78 16.55
CA ALA A 210 12.56 9.06 15.67
C ALA A 210 12.19 9.11 14.18
N ILE A 211 10.99 8.65 13.80
CA ILE A 211 10.53 8.63 12.42
C ILE A 211 9.89 9.98 12.06
N ILE A 212 10.45 10.63 11.05
CA ILE A 212 9.86 11.84 10.45
C ILE A 212 8.91 11.39 9.34
N LEU A 213 7.60 11.46 9.58
CA LEU A 213 6.59 10.96 8.65
C LEU A 213 6.64 11.61 7.27
N GLU A 214 7.06 12.87 7.17
CA GLU A 214 7.13 13.61 5.91
C GLU A 214 8.14 13.03 4.90
N ASN A 215 9.06 12.18 5.37
CA ASN A 215 10.02 11.50 4.50
C ASN A 215 9.41 10.27 3.80
N TYR A 216 8.20 9.85 4.18
CA TYR A 216 7.56 8.64 3.70
C TYR A 216 6.24 8.96 3.02
N GLN A 217 5.97 8.28 1.91
CA GLN A 217 4.82 8.57 1.05
C GLN A 217 3.88 7.37 0.88
N SER A 218 4.24 6.20 1.41
CA SER A 218 3.38 5.02 1.39
C SER A 218 3.62 4.09 2.59
N VAL A 219 2.60 3.31 2.91
CA VAL A 219 2.66 2.17 3.83
C VAL A 219 2.61 0.91 2.98
N ALA A 220 3.42 -0.10 3.30
CA ALA A 220 3.35 -1.39 2.60
C ALA A 220 3.32 -2.57 3.58
N ILE A 221 2.73 -3.67 3.10
CA ILE A 221 2.83 -4.99 3.72
C ILE A 221 3.91 -5.75 2.96
N TRP A 222 4.97 -6.11 3.67
CA TRP A 222 6.18 -6.66 3.06
C TRP A 222 6.65 -7.90 3.80
N CYS A 223 6.93 -8.97 3.07
CA CYS A 223 7.54 -10.18 3.61
C CYS A 223 9.06 -10.03 3.59
N ARG A 224 9.66 -9.93 4.78
CA ARG A 224 11.10 -9.73 4.92
C ARG A 224 11.91 -10.93 4.42
N GLN A 225 11.43 -12.14 4.67
CA GLN A 225 12.14 -13.37 4.29
C GLN A 225 12.36 -13.48 2.78
N PHE A 226 11.38 -13.05 1.97
CA PHE A 226 11.43 -13.17 0.51
C PHE A 226 11.68 -11.83 -0.21
N ASN A 227 11.80 -10.73 0.54
CA ASN A 227 11.82 -9.37 0.02
C ASN A 227 10.67 -9.14 -0.98
N ALA A 228 9.46 -9.39 -0.50
CA ALA A 228 8.25 -9.55 -1.31
C ALA A 228 7.17 -8.56 -0.84
N THR A 229 6.73 -7.65 -1.70
CA THR A 229 5.72 -6.64 -1.34
C THR A 229 4.32 -7.13 -1.70
N PHE A 230 3.53 -7.44 -0.67
CA PHE A 230 2.19 -8.00 -0.80
C PHE A 230 1.18 -6.93 -1.21
N GLY A 231 1.30 -5.72 -0.67
CA GLY A 231 0.40 -4.62 -1.00
C GLY A 231 0.92 -3.30 -0.48
N THR A 232 0.49 -2.21 -1.10
CA THR A 232 1.01 -0.86 -0.84
C THR A 232 -0.14 0.13 -0.83
N ALA A 233 -0.09 1.11 0.05
CA ALA A 233 -1.04 2.19 0.13
C ALA A 233 -0.31 3.52 0.09
N SER A 234 -0.50 4.28 -0.99
CA SER A 234 -0.03 5.66 -1.08
C SER A 234 -0.81 6.52 -0.09
N ILE A 235 -0.10 7.16 0.85
CA ILE A 235 -0.74 7.99 1.87
C ILE A 235 -0.78 9.46 1.43
N GLN A 236 -1.93 10.11 1.61
CA GLN A 236 -2.10 11.54 1.40
C GLN A 236 -2.29 12.22 2.76
N PRO A 237 -1.60 13.34 3.03
CA PRO A 237 -1.84 14.11 4.24
C PRO A 237 -3.28 14.62 4.26
N SER A 238 -3.92 14.54 5.43
CA SER A 238 -5.23 15.16 5.67
C SER A 238 -5.03 16.67 5.84
N ASN A 239 -5.67 17.44 4.96
CA ASN A 239 -5.66 18.92 4.96
C ASN A 239 -6.56 19.50 6.05
#